data_AF-A0A1G2V9Y7-F1
#
_entry.id   AF-A0A1G2V9Y7-F1
#
_cell.length_a   1.000
_cell.length_b   1.000
_cell.length_c   1.000
_cell.angle_alpha   90.00
_cell.angle_beta   90.00
_cell.angle_gamma   90.00
#
_symmetry.space_group_name_H-M   'P 1'
#
loop_
_entity.id
_entity.type
_entity.pdbx_description
1 polymer ?
#
loop_
_entity_poly.entity_id
_entity_poly.type
_entity_poly.pdbx_seq_one_letter_code
_entity_poly.pdbx_strand_id
1 'polypeptide(L)' 'MATSIRIQSKSTKNLNRYAGQWVVFVDNAIIAHDKALNEAMSHARKKGLHKKASVFLVPRKDEGPYILTAL' A
#
# COMPACT_ATOMS: atom_id res chain seq x y z
N MET A 1 -14.56 10.65 -12.31
CA MET A 1 -13.12 10.81 -12.63
C MET A 1 -12.35 9.78 -11.83
N ALA A 2 -11.76 8.77 -12.46
CA ALA A 2 -10.96 7.75 -11.77
C ALA A 2 -9.50 8.22 -11.70
N THR A 3 -8.99 8.48 -10.50
CA THR A 3 -7.61 8.93 -10.32
C THR A 3 -6.67 7.75 -10.50
N SER A 4 -6.00 7.69 -11.65
CA SER A 4 -4.94 6.72 -11.91
C SER A 4 -3.69 7.17 -11.17
N ILE A 5 -3.25 6.41 -10.16
CA ILE A 5 -1.96 6.66 -9.50
C ILE A 5 -0.84 6.24 -10.47
N ARG A 6 -0.31 7.18 -11.25
CA ARG A 6 0.92 6.98 -12.04
C ARG A 6 2.13 7.12 -11.13
N ILE A 7 2.61 6.01 -10.59
CA ILE A 7 3.90 5.94 -9.89
C ILE A 7 4.99 6.00 -10.96
N GLN A 8 5.65 7.16 -11.14
CA GLN A 8 6.76 7.30 -12.07
C GLN A 8 7.97 6.47 -11.62
N SER A 9 8.60 5.82 -12.60
CA SER A 9 9.58 4.75 -12.53
C SER A 9 10.94 5.12 -11.92
N LYS A 10 11.46 4.21 -11.09
CA LYS A 10 12.84 3.66 -11.14
C LYS A 10 13.08 2.59 -10.06
N SER A 11 12.24 2.57 -9.02
CA SER A 11 12.21 1.54 -7.98
C SER A 11 10.78 1.02 -7.78
N THR A 12 10.19 0.42 -8.81
CA THR A 12 9.08 -0.52 -8.61
C THR A 12 9.64 -1.72 -7.85
N LYS A 13 9.88 -1.56 -6.55
CA LYS A 13 10.03 -2.69 -5.62
C LYS A 13 8.87 -3.61 -5.94
N ASN A 14 9.17 -4.84 -6.37
CA ASN A 14 8.20 -5.77 -6.93
C ASN A 14 6.96 -5.88 -6.01
N LEU A 15 5.91 -5.10 -6.27
CA LEU A 15 4.74 -4.99 -5.40
C LEU A 15 3.91 -6.27 -5.43
N ASN A 16 4.09 -7.09 -6.46
CA ASN A 16 3.40 -8.37 -6.60
C ASN A 16 3.67 -9.29 -5.40
N ARG A 17 4.83 -9.15 -4.73
CA ARG A 17 5.13 -9.92 -3.50
C ARG A 17 4.23 -9.56 -2.32
N TYR A 18 3.55 -8.41 -2.38
CA TYR A 18 2.65 -7.90 -1.35
C TYR A 18 1.17 -7.99 -1.77
N ALA A 19 0.85 -8.73 -2.84
CA ALA A 19 -0.53 -8.94 -3.27
C ALA A 19 -1.41 -9.42 -2.10
N GLY A 20 -2.55 -8.76 -1.89
CA GLY A 20 -3.46 -9.01 -0.78
C GLY A 20 -2.99 -8.49 0.57
N GLN A 21 -1.99 -7.61 0.62
CA GLN A 21 -1.47 -7.02 1.84
C GLN A 21 -1.59 -5.49 1.82
N TRP A 22 -1.81 -4.92 2.99
CA TRP A 22 -1.66 -3.51 3.26
C TRP A 22 -0.19 -3.15 3.29
N VAL A 23 0.17 -2.07 2.61
CA VAL A 23 1.54 -1.59 2.52
C VAL A 23 1.60 -0.13 2.98
N VAL A 24 2.56 0.18 3.84
CA VAL A 24 2.80 1.52 4.38
C VAL A 24 4.04 2.12 3.71
N PHE A 25 3.85 3.30 3.12
CA PHE A 25 4.88 4.06 2.41
C PHE A 25 5.25 5.34 3.14
N VAL A 26 6.55 5.61 3.19
CA VAL A 26 7.14 6.89 3.61
C VAL A 26 8.27 7.22 2.65
N ASP A 27 8.31 8.45 2.13
CA ASP A 27 9.38 8.94 1.23
C ASP A 27 9.72 7.93 0.11
N ASN A 28 8.70 7.40 -0.57
CA ASN A 28 8.79 6.37 -1.64
C ASN A 28 9.34 4.99 -1.22
N ALA A 29 9.50 4.73 0.07
CA ALA A 29 9.92 3.44 0.60
C ALA A 29 8.79 2.72 1.35
N ILE A 30 8.65 1.42 1.09
CA ILE A 30 7.84 0.53 1.92
C ILE A 30 8.55 0.32 3.25
N ILE A 31 7.93 0.76 4.33
CA ILE A 31 8.48 0.62 5.69
C ILE A 31 7.82 -0.54 6.44
N ALA A 32 6.57 -0.88 6.12
CA ALA A 32 5.83 -1.98 6.73
C ALA A 32 4.80 -2.55 5.75
N HIS A 33 4.45 -3.81 5.95
CA HIS A 33 3.36 -4.47 5.23
C HIS A 33 2.75 -5.55 6.13
N ASP A 34 1.45 -5.81 5.98
CA ASP A 34 0.75 -6.91 6.65
C ASP A 34 -0.57 -7.23 5.93
N LYS A 35 -1.17 -8.38 6.21
CA LYS A 35 -2.50 -8.74 5.70
C LYS A 35 -3.61 -7.86 6.28
N ALA A 36 -3.42 -7.33 7.50
CA ALA A 36 -4.36 -6.44 8.16
C ALA A 36 -3.82 -5.00 8.26
N LEU A 37 -4.68 -4.01 8.02
CA LEU A 37 -4.30 -2.59 8.09
C LEU A 37 -3.74 -2.21 9.47
N ASN A 38 -4.39 -2.65 10.55
CA ASN A 38 -3.98 -2.34 11.91
C ASN A 38 -2.58 -2.88 12.22
N GLU A 39 -2.27 -4.08 11.76
CA GLU A 39 -0.95 -4.70 11.94
C GLU A 39 0.12 -3.97 11.11
N ALA A 40 -0.18 -3.65 9.86
CA ALA A 40 0.73 -2.87 9.00
C ALA A 40 1.07 -1.51 9.63
N MET A 41 0.07 -0.84 10.22
CA MET A 41 0.25 0.43 10.93
C MET A 41 1.00 0.27 12.26
N SER A 42 0.72 -0.80 13.02
CA SER A 42 1.45 -1.14 14.24
C SER A 42 2.95 -1.34 13.95
N HIS A 43 3.26 -2.13 12.91
CA HIS A 43 4.62 -2.34 12.42
C HIS A 43 5.29 -1.04 11.97
N ALA A 44 4.57 -0.16 11.26
CA ALA A 44 5.09 1.14 10.86
C ALA A 44 5.41 2.04 12.08
N ARG A 45 4.53 2.09 13.08
CA ARG A 45 4.74 2.88 14.31
C ARG A 45 5.96 2.40 15.09
N LYS A 46 6.14 1.07 15.23
CA LYS A 46 7.33 0.47 15.86
C LYS A 46 8.64 0.84 15.16
N LYS A 47 8.59 1.16 13.86
CA LYS A 47 9.73 1.60 13.05
C LYS A 47 9.97 3.11 13.08
N GLY A 48 9.32 3.85 13.97
CA GLY A 48 9.50 5.30 14.09
C GLY A 48 8.80 6.07 12.98
N LEU A 49 7.53 5.76 12.71
CA LEU A 49 6.73 6.55 11.77
C LEU A 49 6.49 7.97 12.33
N HIS A 50 7.38 8.90 11.97
CA HIS A 50 7.31 10.31 12.36
C HIS A 50 6.80 11.23 11.23
N LYS A 51 6.64 10.68 10.02
CA LYS A 51 6.24 11.40 8.80
C LYS A 51 4.84 10.99 8.36
N LYS A 52 4.21 11.82 7.52
CA LYS A 52 2.96 11.47 6.84
C LYS A 52 3.19 10.20 6.00
N ALA A 53 2.44 9.15 6.31
CA ALA A 53 2.47 7.90 5.59
C ALA A 53 1.32 7.82 4.60
N SER A 54 1.56 7.16 3.47
CA SER A 54 0.50 6.70 2.58
C SER A 54 0.30 5.21 2.76
N VAL A 55 -0.95 4.77 2.77
CA VAL A 55 -1.31 3.37 3.03
C VAL A 55 -2.31 2.91 1.99
N PHE A 56 -2.11 1.73 1.42
CA PHE A 56 -3.05 1.12 0.50
C PHE A 56 -2.97 -0.41 0.52
N LEU A 57 -4.06 -1.05 0.12
CA LEU A 57 -4.12 -2.49 -0.11
C LEU A 57 -3.63 -2.79 -1.53
N VAL A 58 -2.68 -3.70 -1.66
CA VAL A 58 -2.22 -4.17 -2.97
C VAL A 58 -3.23 -5.21 -3.48
N PRO A 59 -3.90 -4.98 -4.62
CA PRO A 59 -4.84 -5.94 -5.17
C PRO A 59 -4.15 -7.28 -5.50
N ARG A 60 -4.86 -8.40 -5.29
CA ARG A 60 -4.44 -9.68 -5.86
C ARG A 60 -4.84 -9.77 -7.33
N LYS A 61 -4.17 -10.67 -8.06
CA LYS A 61 -4.45 -10.90 -9.48
C LYS A 61 -5.84 -11.54 -9.71
N ASP A 62 -6.32 -12.29 -8.74
CA ASP A 62 -7.58 -13.02 -8.73
C ASP A 62 -8.78 -12.22 -8.20
N GLU A 63 -8.54 -11.07 -7.55
CA GLU A 63 -9.60 -10.26 -6.93
C GLU A 63 -10.43 -9.45 -7.93
N GLY A 64 -10.06 -9.44 -9.22
CA GLY A 64 -10.73 -8.64 -10.24
C GLY A 64 -10.62 -7.12 -9.95
N PRO A 65 -11.28 -6.26 -10.73
CA PRO A 65 -11.29 -4.83 -10.45
C PRO A 65 -12.10 -4.52 -9.19
N TYR A 66 -11.47 -3.93 -8.18
CA TYR A 66 -12.17 -3.34 -7.04
C TYR A 66 -13.01 -2.14 -7.50
N ILE A 67 -14.31 -2.36 -7.69
CA ILE A 67 -15.25 -1.29 -8.00
C ILE A 67 -15.57 -0.55 -6.70
N LEU A 68 -14.94 0.61 -6.51
CA LEU A 68 -15.37 1.56 -5.49
C LEU A 68 -16.66 2.22 -5.97
N THR A 69 -17.81 1.69 -5.55
CA THR A 69 -19.09 2.39 -5.67
C THR A 69 -19.15 3.48 -4.60
N ALA A 70 -19.15 4.74 -5.03
CA ALA A 70 -19.55 5.84 -4.17
C ALA A 70 -21.08 5.76 -3.99
N LEU A 71 -21.52 5.35 -2.80
CA LEU A 71 -22.91 5.48 -2.33
C LEU A 71 -23.07 6.83 -1.63
#